data_AF-A0A136JM71-F1
#
_entry.id   AF-A0A136JM71-F1
#
_cell.length_a   1.000
_cell.length_b   1.000
_cell.length_c   1.000
_cell.angle_alpha   90.00
_cell.angle_beta   90.00
_cell.angle_gamma   90.00
#
_symmetry.space_group_name_H-M   'P 1'
#
loop_
_entity.id
_entity.type
_entity.pdbx_description
1 polymer ?
#
loop_
_entity_poly.entity_id
_entity_poly.type
_entity_poly.pdbx_seq_one_letter_code
_entity_poly.pdbx_strand_id
1 'polypeptide(L)'
;MRTIRQLWLIVGLLAGSLVLLPGGGIAAESQSPAGADKVIRETKEAVEATKQYSVQQKEAFEKAVRSELNEMHAKIAELRKKTEAASAAARVELQKAVQDLEKKKDEARKKLDQVNDSTSAAWATLKDGMTLAVEDLKKSYRDALSKLP
;
A
#
# COMPACT_ATOMS: atom_id res chain seq x y z
N MET A 1 -1.07 -30.47 24.66
CA MET A 1 0.08 -30.33 23.73
C MET A 1 -0.16 -31.22 22.51
N ARG A 2 0.22 -30.72 21.33
CA ARG A 2 0.31 -31.40 20.01
C ARG A 2 -0.95 -31.42 19.12
N THR A 3 -1.24 -30.31 18.46
CA THR A 3 -1.90 -30.29 17.13
C THR A 3 -1.25 -29.31 16.14
N ILE A 4 0.06 -29.04 16.29
CA ILE A 4 0.86 -28.20 15.36
C ILE A 4 1.50 -29.09 14.28
N ARG A 5 0.70 -29.91 13.59
CA ARG A 5 1.22 -30.79 12.52
C ARG A 5 0.23 -31.08 11.39
N GLN A 6 -0.78 -30.23 11.23
CA GLN A 6 -1.77 -30.31 10.15
C GLN A 6 -1.89 -29.02 9.31
N LEU A 7 -1.03 -28.02 9.57
CA LEU A 7 -1.13 -26.70 8.95
C LEU A 7 -0.14 -26.46 7.79
N TRP A 8 0.48 -27.51 7.25
CA TRP A 8 1.38 -27.41 6.09
C TRP A 8 0.87 -28.05 4.79
N LEU A 9 -0.37 -28.57 4.75
CA LEU A 9 -0.91 -29.23 3.55
C LEU A 9 -1.65 -28.30 2.57
N ILE A 10 -1.69 -26.98 2.80
CA ILE A 10 -2.30 -26.00 1.87
C ILE A 10 -1.23 -25.08 1.23
N VAL A 11 0.04 -25.51 1.20
CA VAL A 11 1.10 -24.83 0.45
C VAL A 11 1.80 -25.88 -0.40
N GLY A 12 1.32 -26.08 -1.62
CA GLY A 12 2.06 -26.87 -2.62
C GLY A 12 1.24 -27.85 -3.45
N LEU A 13 0.24 -27.36 -4.19
CA LEU A 13 -0.30 -28.12 -5.34
C LEU A 13 -0.64 -27.19 -6.51
N LEU A 14 0.35 -26.35 -6.84
CA LEU A 14 0.47 -25.62 -8.11
C LEU A 14 1.87 -25.92 -8.66
N ALA A 15 2.09 -27.15 -9.10
CA ALA A 15 3.22 -27.51 -9.94
C ALA A 15 2.78 -28.67 -10.81
N GLY A 16 2.72 -28.40 -12.12
CA GLY A 16 2.35 -29.37 -13.11
C GLY A 16 3.21 -30.63 -13.05
N SER A 17 2.55 -31.77 -13.21
CA SER A 17 3.15 -32.92 -13.88
C SER A 17 2.02 -33.68 -14.54
N LEU A 18 1.80 -33.30 -15.80
CA LEU A 18 1.14 -34.11 -16.81
C LEU A 18 2.03 -35.34 -17.03
N VAL A 19 1.83 -36.38 -16.23
CA VAL A 19 2.38 -37.71 -16.50
C VAL A 19 1.48 -38.35 -17.55
N LEU A 20 1.99 -38.40 -18.76
CA LEU A 20 1.42 -39.09 -19.91
C LEU A 20 1.47 -40.61 -19.67
N LEU A 21 0.31 -41.26 -19.55
CA LEU A 21 0.15 -42.71 -19.70
C LEU A 21 -0.60 -43.00 -21.00
N PRO A 22 -0.10 -43.88 -21.89
CA PRO A 22 -0.82 -44.31 -23.08
C PRO A 22 -1.67 -45.54 -22.78
N GLY A 23 -2.93 -45.50 -23.20
CA GLY A 23 -3.70 -46.70 -23.54
C GLY A 23 -4.91 -46.98 -22.67
N GLY A 24 -6.09 -46.84 -23.28
CA GLY A 24 -7.24 -47.68 -22.96
C GLY A 24 -8.51 -46.95 -22.50
N GLY A 25 -9.46 -46.79 -23.43
CA GLY A 25 -10.88 -46.81 -23.10
C GLY A 25 -11.55 -45.46 -22.84
N ILE A 26 -12.27 -44.98 -23.84
CA ILE A 26 -13.29 -43.95 -23.68
C ILE A 26 -14.44 -44.46 -22.80
N ALA A 27 -14.67 -43.80 -21.67
CA ALA A 27 -16.00 -43.71 -21.08
C ALA A 27 -16.29 -42.23 -20.94
N ALA A 28 -17.03 -41.69 -21.90
CA ALA A 28 -17.57 -40.35 -21.85
C ALA A 28 -18.58 -40.29 -20.70
N GLU A 29 -18.11 -40.08 -19.48
CA GLU A 29 -18.98 -39.65 -18.39
C GLU A 29 -19.11 -38.13 -18.47
N SER A 30 -20.12 -37.74 -19.25
CA SER A 30 -20.61 -36.37 -19.37
C SER A 30 -21.19 -35.95 -18.03
N GLN A 31 -20.34 -35.40 -17.15
CA GLN A 31 -20.79 -34.77 -15.92
C GLN A 31 -21.41 -33.40 -16.24
N SER A 32 -22.74 -33.42 -16.26
CA SER A 32 -23.74 -32.34 -16.30
C SER A 32 -23.28 -30.91 -15.90
N PRO A 33 -23.88 -29.83 -16.47
CA PRO A 33 -23.54 -28.41 -16.21
C PRO A 33 -23.63 -27.93 -14.75
N ALA A 34 -24.11 -28.74 -13.81
CA ALA A 34 -24.22 -28.40 -12.38
C ALA A 34 -22.87 -28.10 -11.69
N GLY A 35 -21.75 -28.63 -12.20
CA GLY A 35 -20.40 -28.32 -11.71
C GLY A 35 -19.88 -26.97 -12.20
N ALA A 36 -20.26 -26.54 -13.41
CA ALA A 36 -19.83 -25.27 -13.99
C ALA A 36 -20.41 -24.07 -13.23
N ASP A 37 -21.68 -24.14 -12.81
CA ASP A 37 -22.32 -23.11 -11.97
C ASP A 37 -21.65 -22.96 -10.59
N LYS A 38 -21.27 -24.09 -9.96
CA LYS A 38 -20.57 -24.06 -8.66
C LYS A 38 -19.17 -23.46 -8.78
N VAL A 39 -18.40 -23.88 -9.79
CA VAL A 39 -17.06 -23.32 -10.04
C VAL A 39 -17.15 -21.83 -10.40
N ILE A 40 -18.12 -21.40 -11.22
CA ILE A 40 -18.32 -19.97 -11.54
C ILE A 40 -18.73 -19.18 -10.29
N ARG A 41 -19.56 -19.74 -9.39
CA ARG A 41 -19.97 -19.08 -8.14
C ARG A 41 -18.81 -18.96 -7.15
N GLU A 42 -18.08 -20.04 -6.89
CA GLU A 42 -16.92 -20.02 -5.99
C GLU A 42 -15.80 -19.12 -6.54
N THR A 43 -15.63 -19.06 -7.87
CA THR A 43 -14.70 -18.11 -8.50
C THR A 43 -15.15 -16.66 -8.27
N LYS A 44 -16.45 -16.34 -8.38
CA LYS A 44 -16.96 -14.99 -8.07
C LYS A 44 -16.76 -14.65 -6.60
N GLU A 45 -17.06 -15.56 -5.68
CA GLU A 45 -16.89 -15.34 -4.25
C GLU A 45 -15.41 -15.11 -3.88
N ALA A 46 -14.49 -15.90 -4.43
CA ALA A 46 -13.06 -15.73 -4.20
C ALA A 46 -12.51 -14.43 -4.81
N VAL A 47 -12.96 -14.06 -6.01
CA VAL A 47 -12.57 -12.79 -6.67
C VAL A 47 -13.12 -11.59 -5.90
N GLU A 48 -14.38 -11.63 -5.47
CA GLU A 48 -14.98 -10.57 -4.66
C GLU A 48 -14.31 -10.47 -3.28
N ALA A 49 -14.03 -11.59 -2.59
CA ALA A 49 -13.32 -11.57 -1.32
C ALA A 49 -11.91 -10.96 -1.44
N THR A 50 -11.18 -11.31 -2.51
CA THR A 50 -9.85 -10.74 -2.79
C THR A 50 -9.95 -9.24 -3.06
N LYS A 51 -10.95 -8.82 -3.85
CA LYS A 51 -11.21 -7.41 -4.17
C LYS A 51 -11.55 -6.59 -2.92
N GLN A 52 -12.46 -7.10 -2.08
CA GLN A 52 -12.86 -6.45 -0.82
C GLN A 52 -11.67 -6.31 0.13
N TYR A 53 -10.85 -7.36 0.26
CA TYR A 53 -9.63 -7.30 1.07
C TYR A 53 -8.65 -6.24 0.57
N SER A 54 -8.41 -6.14 -0.74
CA SER A 54 -7.57 -5.09 -1.31
C SER A 54 -8.14 -3.68 -1.12
N VAL A 55 -9.46 -3.50 -1.18
CA VAL A 55 -10.11 -2.21 -0.92
C VAL A 55 -9.91 -1.78 0.53
N GLN A 56 -10.16 -2.68 1.50
CA GLN A 56 -9.97 -2.38 2.92
C GLN A 56 -8.53 -2.00 3.25
N GLN A 57 -7.55 -2.70 2.65
CA GLN A 57 -6.14 -2.36 2.85
C GLN A 57 -5.77 -1.00 2.27
N LYS A 58 -6.31 -0.66 1.09
CA LYS A 58 -6.13 0.65 0.47
C LYS A 58 -6.71 1.75 1.36
N GLU A 59 -7.96 1.62 1.81
CA GLU A 59 -8.61 2.60 2.69
C GLU A 59 -7.85 2.82 4.01
N ALA A 60 -7.38 1.74 4.63
CA ALA A 60 -6.57 1.81 5.84
C ALA A 60 -5.25 2.55 5.61
N PHE A 61 -4.58 2.26 4.49
CA PHE A 61 -3.36 2.95 4.08
C PHE A 61 -3.61 4.45 3.83
N GLU A 62 -4.66 4.79 3.08
CA GLU A 62 -5.03 6.18 2.81
C GLU A 62 -5.29 6.97 4.09
N LYS A 63 -6.05 6.39 5.03
CA LYS A 63 -6.34 7.02 6.31
C LYS A 63 -5.05 7.25 7.12
N ALA A 64 -4.16 6.25 7.16
CA ALA A 64 -2.90 6.36 7.86
C ALA A 64 -2.04 7.48 7.25
N VAL A 65 -1.86 7.50 5.93
CA VAL A 65 -1.04 8.53 5.27
C VAL A 65 -1.67 9.91 5.39
N ARG A 66 -2.99 10.04 5.28
CA ARG A 66 -3.69 11.32 5.49
C ARG A 66 -3.44 11.86 6.90
N SER A 67 -3.48 11.00 7.91
CA SER A 67 -3.15 11.37 9.29
C SER A 67 -1.71 11.86 9.41
N GLU A 68 -0.77 11.14 8.82
CA GLU A 68 0.65 11.50 8.80
C GLU A 68 0.90 12.84 8.11
N LEU A 69 0.28 13.09 6.95
CA LEU A 69 0.39 14.37 6.25
C LEU A 69 -0.20 15.54 7.05
N ASN A 70 -1.30 15.30 7.77
CA ASN A 70 -1.89 16.31 8.65
C ASN A 70 -0.97 16.63 9.85
N GLU A 71 -0.37 15.62 10.46
CA GLU A 71 0.61 15.80 11.52
C GLU A 71 1.84 16.56 11.01
N MET A 72 2.34 16.20 9.83
CA MET A 72 3.44 16.91 9.18
C MET A 72 3.09 18.36 8.87
N HIS A 73 1.85 18.65 8.43
CA HIS A 73 1.42 20.03 8.21
C HIS A 73 1.48 20.87 9.49
N ALA A 74 0.99 20.33 10.62
CA ALA A 74 1.07 21.02 11.91
C ALA A 74 2.53 21.26 12.34
N LYS A 75 3.39 20.26 12.19
CA LYS A 75 4.82 20.34 12.50
C LYS A 75 5.56 21.36 11.64
N ILE A 76 5.27 21.42 10.34
CA ILE A 76 5.86 22.41 9.42
C ILE A 76 5.38 23.82 9.78
N ALA A 77 4.11 23.99 10.16
CA ALA A 77 3.59 25.27 10.62
C ALA A 77 4.27 25.74 11.92
N GLU A 78 4.57 24.84 12.85
CA GLU A 78 5.35 25.15 14.05
C GLU A 78 6.79 25.55 13.71
N LEU A 79 7.46 24.77 12.84
CA LEU A 79 8.81 25.07 12.37
C LEU A 79 8.87 26.44 11.68
N ARG A 80 7.85 26.78 10.89
CA ARG A 80 7.72 28.10 10.28
C ARG A 80 7.67 29.21 11.34
N LYS A 81 6.85 29.06 12.38
CA LYS A 81 6.81 30.04 13.49
C LYS A 81 8.17 30.21 14.17
N LYS A 82 8.89 29.10 14.44
CA LYS A 82 10.24 29.13 15.00
C LYS A 82 11.23 29.84 14.07
N THR A 83 11.10 29.61 12.77
CA THR A 83 11.89 30.30 11.74
C THR A 83 11.68 31.80 11.78
N GLU A 84 10.43 32.27 11.92
CA GLU A 84 10.13 33.71 12.01
C GLU A 84 10.70 34.37 13.28
N ALA A 85 10.95 33.60 14.34
CA ALA A 85 11.56 34.07 15.58
C ALA A 85 13.10 34.00 15.58
N ALA A 86 13.70 33.35 14.59
CA ALA A 86 15.15 33.17 14.50
C ALA A 86 15.87 34.46 14.04
N SER A 87 17.18 34.53 14.30
CA SER A 87 18.05 35.60 13.81
C SER A 87 18.07 35.68 12.28
N ALA A 88 18.37 36.84 11.71
CA ALA A 88 18.33 37.05 10.25
C ALA A 88 19.19 36.04 9.48
N ALA A 89 20.37 35.68 9.99
CA ALA A 89 21.26 34.70 9.37
C ALA A 89 20.67 33.27 9.39
N ALA A 90 20.11 32.84 10.52
CA ALA A 90 19.49 31.51 10.65
C ALA A 90 18.15 31.41 9.87
N ARG A 91 17.40 32.52 9.80
CA ARG A 91 16.09 32.59 9.15
C ARG A 91 16.16 32.22 7.67
N VAL A 92 17.17 32.67 6.93
CA VAL A 92 17.30 32.39 5.48
C VAL A 92 17.37 30.88 5.19
N GLU A 93 18.23 30.17 5.92
CA GLU A 93 18.43 28.73 5.71
C GLU A 93 17.22 27.91 6.18
N LEU A 94 16.63 28.29 7.32
CA LEU A 94 15.40 27.65 7.82
C LEU A 94 14.20 27.90 6.91
N GLN A 95 14.09 29.10 6.30
CA GLN A 95 13.00 29.43 5.39
C GLN A 95 13.08 28.61 4.09
N LYS A 96 14.29 28.33 3.59
CA LYS A 96 14.48 27.38 2.47
C LYS A 96 14.04 25.97 2.88
N ALA A 97 14.44 25.50 4.06
CA ALA A 97 14.04 24.19 4.56
C ALA A 97 12.52 24.07 4.72
N VAL A 98 11.84 25.08 5.25
CA VAL A 98 10.37 25.12 5.35
C VAL A 98 9.71 25.08 3.98
N GLN A 99 10.22 25.84 2.99
CA GLN A 99 9.67 25.81 1.63
C GLN A 99 9.81 24.43 0.97
N ASP A 100 10.96 23.77 1.13
CA ASP A 100 11.15 22.42 0.59
C ASP A 100 10.24 21.39 1.29
N LEU A 101 10.01 21.54 2.60
CA LEU A 101 9.06 20.69 3.34
C LEU A 101 7.63 20.86 2.84
N GLU A 102 7.19 22.10 2.60
CA GLU A 102 5.86 22.38 2.04
C GLU A 102 5.70 21.73 0.66
N LYS A 103 6.70 21.86 -0.22
CA LYS A 103 6.70 21.20 -1.55
C LYS A 103 6.59 19.68 -1.43
N LYS A 104 7.42 19.04 -0.60
CA LYS A 104 7.40 17.58 -0.40
C LYS A 104 6.06 17.10 0.15
N LYS A 105 5.47 17.84 1.10
CA LYS A 105 4.13 17.56 1.65
C LYS A 105 3.05 17.68 0.58
N ASP A 106 3.11 18.69 -0.28
CA ASP A 106 2.16 18.86 -1.39
C ASP A 106 2.32 17.77 -2.47
N GLU A 107 3.55 17.36 -2.78
CA GLU A 107 3.84 16.23 -3.68
C GLU A 107 3.32 14.90 -3.11
N ALA A 108 3.55 14.64 -1.83
CA ALA A 108 3.01 13.47 -1.15
C ALA A 108 1.47 13.48 -1.17
N ARG A 109 0.84 14.65 -0.97
CA ARG A 109 -0.61 14.79 -1.07
C ARG A 109 -1.12 14.45 -2.48
N LYS A 110 -0.47 14.96 -3.53
CA LYS A 110 -0.81 14.59 -4.92
C LYS A 110 -0.66 13.10 -5.19
N LYS A 111 0.38 12.46 -4.66
CA LYS A 111 0.56 11.00 -4.73
C LYS A 111 -0.56 10.26 -3.97
N LEU A 112 -1.08 10.82 -2.88
CA LEU A 112 -2.23 10.22 -2.17
C LEU A 112 -3.45 10.22 -3.04
N ASP A 113 -3.71 11.33 -3.72
CA ASP A 113 -4.85 11.45 -4.62
C ASP A 113 -4.75 10.44 -5.77
N GLN A 114 -3.54 10.22 -6.32
CA GLN A 114 -3.29 9.14 -7.30
C GLN A 114 -3.56 7.74 -6.75
N VAL A 115 -3.20 7.47 -5.49
CA VAL A 115 -3.54 6.21 -4.82
C VAL A 115 -5.06 6.08 -4.69
N ASN A 116 -5.76 7.13 -4.25
CA ASN A 116 -7.21 7.15 -4.07
C ASN A 116 -7.95 6.87 -5.38
N ASP A 117 -7.47 7.41 -6.50
CA ASP A 117 -8.10 7.25 -7.81
C ASP A 117 -7.76 5.90 -8.49
N SER A 118 -6.79 5.15 -7.97
CA SER A 118 -6.31 3.91 -8.58
C SER A 118 -7.16 2.68 -8.26
N THR A 119 -7.12 1.65 -9.12
CA THR A 119 -7.81 0.38 -8.89
C THR A 119 -7.12 -0.49 -7.84
N SER A 120 -7.83 -1.51 -7.33
CA SER A 120 -7.29 -2.51 -6.38
C SER A 120 -6.05 -3.26 -6.88
N ALA A 121 -5.77 -3.28 -8.18
CA ALA A 121 -4.54 -3.85 -8.74
C ALA A 121 -3.42 -2.81 -8.85
N ALA A 122 -3.74 -1.56 -9.21
CA ALA A 122 -2.76 -0.50 -9.43
C ALA A 122 -2.22 0.12 -8.11
N TRP A 123 -3.05 0.21 -7.05
CA TRP A 123 -2.62 0.85 -5.80
C TRP A 123 -1.45 0.13 -5.12
N ALA A 124 -1.33 -1.19 -5.31
CA ALA A 124 -0.26 -1.99 -4.72
C ALA A 124 1.13 -1.48 -5.13
N THR A 125 1.27 -1.08 -6.40
CA THR A 125 2.51 -0.48 -6.91
C THR A 125 2.69 0.97 -6.44
N LEU A 126 1.61 1.72 -6.28
CA LEU A 126 1.66 3.12 -5.85
C LEU A 126 1.98 3.27 -4.35
N LYS A 127 1.63 2.27 -3.53
CA LYS A 127 1.86 2.24 -2.08
C LYS A 127 3.32 2.52 -1.72
N ASP A 128 4.27 1.90 -2.42
CA ASP A 128 5.69 2.05 -2.11
C ASP A 128 6.18 3.46 -2.42
N GLY A 129 5.80 4.00 -3.58
CA GLY A 129 6.12 5.37 -3.97
C GLY A 129 5.53 6.43 -3.04
N MET A 130 4.36 6.14 -2.46
CA MET A 130 3.77 6.98 -1.42
C MET A 130 4.50 6.84 -0.08
N THR A 131 4.84 5.62 0.32
CA THR A 131 5.58 5.34 1.57
C THR A 131 6.91 6.09 1.58
N LEU A 132 7.67 6.01 0.47
CA LEU A 132 8.92 6.72 0.30
C LEU A 132 8.75 8.24 0.37
N ALA A 133 7.67 8.79 -0.20
CA ALA A 133 7.40 10.23 -0.15
C ALA A 133 7.15 10.72 1.28
N VAL A 134 6.38 9.96 2.08
CA VAL A 134 6.15 10.28 3.50
C VAL A 134 7.42 10.14 4.32
N GLU A 135 8.23 9.10 4.08
CA GLU A 135 9.51 8.92 4.77
C GLU A 135 10.51 10.03 4.46
N ASP A 136 10.63 10.44 3.20
CA ASP A 136 11.50 11.53 2.77
C ASP A 136 11.06 12.88 3.37
N LEU A 137 9.74 13.12 3.43
CA LEU A 137 9.17 14.28 4.12
C LEU A 137 9.55 14.28 5.62
N LYS A 138 9.35 13.16 6.31
CA LYS A 138 9.71 13.00 7.73
C LYS A 138 11.21 13.18 7.96
N LYS A 139 12.05 12.64 7.08
CA LYS A 139 13.51 12.79 7.14
C LYS A 139 13.91 14.25 6.99
N SER A 140 13.40 14.90 5.95
CA SER A 140 13.69 16.31 5.67
C SER A 140 13.26 17.21 6.83
N TYR A 141 12.18 16.85 7.53
CA TYR A 141 11.72 17.59 8.70
C TYR A 141 12.69 17.45 9.88
N ARG A 142 13.20 16.23 10.14
CA ARG A 142 14.24 16.02 11.16
C ARG A 142 15.50 16.80 10.81
N ASP A 143 15.91 16.78 9.55
CA ASP A 143 17.10 17.51 9.08
C ASP A 143 16.92 19.04 9.24
N ALA A 144 15.70 19.55 9.06
CA ALA A 144 15.38 20.95 9.30
C ALA A 144 15.40 21.30 10.80
N LEU A 145 14.88 20.41 11.66
CA LEU A 145 14.94 20.59 13.11
C LEU A 145 16.39 20.65 13.63
N SER A 146 17.31 19.87 13.06
CA SER A 146 18.73 19.90 13.43
C SER A 146 19.44 21.21 13.08
N LYS A 147 18.81 22.10 12.31
CA LYS A 147 19.33 23.43 11.96
C LYS A 147 18.76 24.55 12.83
N LEU A 148 17.82 24.24 13.74
CA LEU A 148 17.35 25.21 14.71
C LEU A 148 18.48 25.49 15.72
N PRO A 149 18.73 26.77 16.05
CA PRO A 149 19.72 27.16 17.05
C PRO A 149 19.28 26.81 18.48
#